data_AF-A0A2V8KQ48-F1
#
_entry.id   AF-A0A2V8KQ48-F1
#
_cell.length_a   1.000
_cell.length_b   1.000
_cell.length_c   1.000
_cell.angle_alpha   90.00
_cell.angle_beta   90.00
_cell.angle_gamma   90.00
#
_symmetry.space_group_name_H-M   'P 1'
#
loop_
_entity.id
_entity.type
_entity.pdbx_description
1 polymer ?
#
loop_
_entity_poly.entity_id
_entity_poly.type
_entity_poly.pdbx_seq_one_letter_code
_entity_poly.pdbx_strand_id
1 'polypeptide(L)'
;MKVAVVTLLLGGVVGFAPNKKIWLFAAVWVSVMLLPTSMFARAKNEEYYFFFPGFGLATAISMSFRDIAKPLPRRPVTYFLAAVLIFYCTVGAWRLNGREKEWKAAAATVQQLVEETAAVLPRSAATHVEFVNVPHDLRGIPVLNNGLRGALMASGYSSNLSVTYNSDLADPQQPDLISAVRACSMTEPQNDDRVLLVTNAVVTDHTSRCARDAIAEDVRLRPWAWFKDPRN
;
A
#
# COMPACT_ATOMS: atom_id res chain seq x y z
N MET A 1 8.58 -11.21 11.78
CA MET A 1 9.99 -11.70 11.77
C MET A 1 10.96 -10.78 11.02
N LYS A 2 10.59 -10.18 9.87
CA LYS A 2 11.48 -9.30 9.07
C LYS A 2 11.89 -7.99 9.77
N VAL A 3 11.00 -7.37 10.54
CA VAL A 3 11.27 -6.08 11.23
C VAL A 3 12.35 -6.21 12.30
N ALA A 4 12.27 -7.22 13.17
CA ALA A 4 13.25 -7.43 14.25
C ALA A 4 14.67 -7.68 13.74
N VAL A 5 14.82 -8.37 12.60
CA VAL A 5 16.11 -8.58 11.93
C VAL A 5 16.67 -7.26 11.39
N VAL A 6 15.82 -6.40 10.82
CA VAL A 6 16.20 -5.07 10.33
C VAL A 6 16.60 -4.15 11.49
N THR A 7 15.88 -4.15 12.62
CA THR A 7 16.25 -3.37 13.81
C THR A 7 17.52 -3.88 14.47
N LEU A 8 17.75 -5.20 14.52
CA LEU A 8 19.00 -5.80 15.01
C LEU A 8 20.20 -5.46 14.12
N LEU A 9 20.03 -5.53 12.79
CA LEU A 9 21.05 -5.11 11.84
C LEU A 9 21.35 -3.61 11.95
N LEU A 10 20.32 -2.76 12.08
CA LEU A 10 20.48 -1.32 12.33
C LEU A 10 21.20 -1.04 13.66
N GLY A 11 20.85 -1.74 14.73
CA GLY A 11 21.51 -1.63 16.03
C GLY A 11 22.99 -2.06 15.97
N GLY A 12 23.29 -3.11 15.21
CA GLY A 12 24.66 -3.53 14.92
C GLY A 12 25.44 -2.46 14.16
N VAL A 13 24.85 -1.85 13.12
CA VAL A 13 25.51 -0.79 12.34
C VAL A 13 25.73 0.48 13.16
N VAL A 14 24.80 0.87 14.04
CA VAL A 14 24.97 2.01 14.98
C VAL A 14 26.18 1.82 15.91
N GLY A 15 26.44 0.59 16.34
CA GLY A 15 27.55 0.26 17.23
C GLY A 15 28.94 0.45 16.59
N PHE A 16 29.05 0.15 15.29
CA PHE A 16 30.32 0.15 14.56
C PHE A 16 30.49 1.33 13.58
N ALA A 17 29.47 2.16 13.38
CA ALA A 17 29.54 3.26 12.45
C ALA A 17 30.42 4.43 12.95
N PRO A 18 31.22 5.06 12.08
CA PRO A 18 32.08 6.18 12.45
C PRO A 18 31.29 7.44 12.84
N ASN A 19 30.04 7.60 12.39
CA ASN A 19 29.19 8.73 12.75
C ASN A 19 27.91 8.29 13.49
N LYS A 20 28.10 7.92 14.77
CA LYS A 20 27.05 7.36 15.64
C LYS A 20 25.78 8.21 15.71
N LYS A 21 25.87 9.54 15.62
CA LYS A 21 24.71 10.45 15.70
C LYS A 21 23.76 10.31 14.51
N ILE A 22 24.30 10.14 13.30
CA ILE A 22 23.50 10.00 12.07
C ILE A 22 22.85 8.63 12.00
N TRP A 23 23.57 7.58 12.38
CA TRP A 23 23.01 6.23 12.46
C TRP A 23 21.97 6.09 13.58
N LEU A 24 22.15 6.80 14.70
CA LEU A 24 21.13 6.89 15.75
C LEU A 24 19.87 7.60 15.21
N PHE A 25 20.02 8.72 14.49
CA PHE A 25 18.90 9.37 13.82
C PHE A 25 18.20 8.43 12.83
N ALA A 26 18.95 7.68 12.02
CA ALA A 26 18.40 6.70 11.08
C ALA A 26 17.64 5.58 11.79
N ALA A 27 18.20 5.04 12.88
CA ALA A 27 17.57 3.99 13.68
C ALA A 27 16.28 4.49 14.35
N VAL A 28 16.29 5.71 14.92
CA VAL A 28 15.09 6.35 15.48
C VAL A 28 14.06 6.62 14.38
N TRP A 29 14.48 7.16 13.24
CA TRP A 29 13.62 7.44 12.09
C TRP A 29 12.95 6.19 11.55
N VAL A 30 13.73 5.13 11.29
CA VAL A 30 13.22 3.83 10.84
C VAL A 30 12.26 3.25 11.89
N SER A 31 12.60 3.31 13.18
CA SER A 31 11.73 2.81 14.24
C SER A 31 10.40 3.57 14.32
N VAL A 32 10.44 4.90 14.25
CA VAL A 32 9.24 5.75 14.27
C VAL A 32 8.39 5.57 13.02
N MET A 33 9.01 5.51 11.84
CA MET A 33 8.30 5.32 10.56
C MET A 33 7.76 3.90 10.38
N LEU A 34 8.28 2.92 11.13
CA LEU A 34 7.70 1.58 11.25
C LEU A 34 6.59 1.51 12.33
N LEU A 35 6.41 2.48 13.21
CA LEU A 35 5.26 2.45 14.15
C LEU A 35 3.90 2.45 13.42
N PRO A 36 3.68 3.25 12.36
CA PRO A 36 2.49 3.11 11.52
C PRO A 36 2.31 1.71 10.93
N THR A 37 3.38 0.99 10.56
CA THR A 37 3.23 -0.41 10.10
C THR A 37 2.64 -1.32 11.16
N SER A 38 2.96 -1.08 12.43
CA SER A 38 2.41 -1.86 13.55
C SER A 38 0.96 -1.47 13.87
N MET A 39 0.58 -0.20 13.72
CA MET A 39 -0.78 0.29 13.99
C MET A 39 -1.75 0.00 12.84
N PHE A 40 -1.26 -0.03 11.60
CA PHE A 40 -2.02 -0.38 10.39
C PHE A 40 -1.81 -1.84 9.96
N ALA A 41 -1.20 -2.68 10.81
CA ALA A 41 -0.96 -4.11 10.56
C ALA A 41 -2.24 -4.93 10.30
N ARG A 42 -3.44 -4.36 10.58
CA ARG A 42 -4.73 -4.97 10.25
C ARG A 42 -5.14 -4.79 8.78
N ALA A 43 -4.45 -3.95 7.99
CA ALA A 43 -4.66 -3.81 6.55
C ALA A 43 -3.60 -4.62 5.78
N LYS A 44 -3.98 -5.20 4.64
CA LYS A 44 -3.20 -6.18 3.84
C LYS A 44 -2.01 -5.56 3.10
N ASN A 45 -1.13 -4.83 3.80
CA ASN A 45 -0.22 -3.86 3.16
C ASN A 45 1.13 -3.66 3.87
N GLU A 46 1.77 -4.73 4.35
CA GLU A 46 3.12 -4.59 4.93
C GLU A 46 4.17 -4.08 3.94
N GLU A 47 4.00 -4.33 2.64
CA GLU A 47 5.07 -4.10 1.65
C GLU A 47 5.28 -2.62 1.28
N TYR A 48 4.29 -1.74 1.49
CA TYR A 48 4.33 -0.35 1.04
C TYR A 48 4.85 0.65 2.06
N TYR A 49 4.82 0.30 3.34
CA TYR A 49 5.27 1.20 4.39
C TYR A 49 6.80 1.17 4.59
N PHE A 50 7.54 0.36 3.84
CA PHE A 50 9.01 0.36 3.87
C PHE A 50 9.65 1.52 3.09
N PHE A 51 8.87 2.23 2.27
CA PHE A 51 9.38 3.33 1.45
C PHE A 51 9.88 4.53 2.30
N PHE A 52 9.10 4.96 3.29
CA PHE A 52 9.45 6.07 4.20
C PHE A 52 10.60 5.76 5.17
N PRO A 53 10.65 4.57 5.81
CA PRO A 53 11.83 4.09 6.53
C PRO A 53 13.07 4.03 5.63
N GLY A 54 12.90 3.67 4.35
CA GLY A 54 13.96 3.62 3.35
C GLY A 54 14.66 4.97 3.11
N PHE A 55 13.95 6.09 3.20
CA PHE A 55 14.55 7.43 3.10
C PHE A 55 15.50 7.75 4.25
N GLY A 56 15.15 7.39 5.48
CA GLY A 56 16.01 7.57 6.64
C GLY A 56 17.31 6.77 6.50
N LEU A 57 17.19 5.53 6.03
CA LEU A 57 18.33 4.65 5.76
C LEU A 57 19.20 5.20 4.62
N ALA A 58 18.61 5.62 3.50
CA ALA A 58 19.32 6.19 2.36
C ALA A 58 20.05 7.50 2.72
N THR A 59 19.43 8.34 3.55
CA THR A 59 20.04 9.59 4.06
C THR A 59 21.25 9.28 4.93
N ALA A 60 21.15 8.31 5.83
CA ALA A 60 22.24 7.90 6.70
C ALA A 60 23.41 7.28 5.92
N ILE A 61 23.10 6.45 4.93
CA ILE A 61 24.07 5.88 3.99
C ILE A 61 24.77 7.01 3.20
N SER A 62 24.02 7.96 2.64
CA SER A 62 24.56 9.10 1.87
C SER A 62 25.46 10.02 2.71
N MET A 63 25.05 10.36 3.94
CA MET A 63 25.87 11.16 4.84
C MET A 63 27.10 10.40 5.34
N SER A 64 26.99 9.09 5.57
CA SER A 64 28.15 8.25 5.93
C SER A 64 29.17 8.20 4.79
N PHE A 65 28.73 8.12 3.54
CA PHE A 65 29.62 8.23 2.38
C PHE A 65 30.32 9.59 2.30
N ARG A 66 29.61 10.68 2.63
CA ARG A 66 30.20 12.04 2.67
C ARG A 66 31.29 12.17 3.74
N ASP A 67 31.14 11.53 4.89
CA ASP A 67 32.13 11.59 5.97
C ASP A 67 33.34 10.66 5.74
N ILE A 68 33.13 9.48 5.14
CA ILE A 68 34.22 8.57 4.73
C ILE A 68 35.08 9.21 3.63
N ALA A 69 34.50 10.05 2.77
CA ALA A 69 35.22 10.74 1.71
C ALA A 69 36.09 11.94 2.19
N LYS A 70 35.91 12.45 3.42
CA LYS A 70 36.65 13.61 3.93
C LYS A 70 38.14 13.34 4.22
N PRO A 71 38.55 12.19 4.82
CA PRO A 71 39.95 11.94 5.18
C PRO A 71 40.79 11.17 4.14
N LEU A 72 40.23 10.71 3.01
CA LEU A 72 40.95 9.84 2.05
C LEU A 72 41.61 10.61 0.88
N PRO A 73 42.73 10.12 0.32
CA PRO A 73 43.37 10.72 -0.86
C PRO A 73 42.40 10.76 -2.04
N ARG A 74 42.14 11.99 -2.49
CA ARG A 74 40.86 12.52 -3.00
C ARG A 74 40.30 11.99 -4.33
N ARG A 75 40.86 10.98 -4.98
CA ARG A 75 40.44 10.61 -6.35
C ARG A 75 39.84 9.20 -6.48
N PRO A 76 40.58 8.10 -6.27
CA PRO A 76 40.09 6.78 -6.66
C PRO A 76 38.90 6.29 -5.82
N VAL A 77 38.88 6.54 -4.51
CA VAL A 77 37.77 6.10 -3.64
C VAL A 77 36.49 6.90 -3.89
N THR A 78 36.62 8.20 -4.11
CA THR A 78 35.50 9.07 -4.48
C THR A 78 34.89 8.67 -5.83
N TYR A 79 35.73 8.33 -6.82
CA TYR A 79 35.27 7.80 -8.10
C TYR A 79 34.61 6.41 -7.96
N PHE A 80 35.14 5.53 -7.11
CA PHE A 80 34.54 4.23 -6.86
C PHE A 80 33.15 4.37 -6.19
N LEU A 81 33.01 5.22 -5.18
CA LEU A 81 31.74 5.47 -4.50
C LEU A 81 30.71 6.14 -5.43
N ALA A 82 31.14 7.12 -6.23
CA ALA A 82 30.29 7.72 -7.25
C ALA A 82 29.86 6.69 -8.29
N ALA A 83 30.75 5.80 -8.72
CA ALA A 83 30.44 4.72 -9.65
C ALA A 83 29.42 3.72 -9.05
N VAL A 84 29.54 3.37 -7.76
CA VAL A 84 28.56 2.51 -7.07
C VAL A 84 27.19 3.20 -6.98
N LEU A 85 27.14 4.50 -6.66
CA LEU A 85 25.88 5.25 -6.61
C LEU A 85 25.24 5.37 -7.99
N ILE A 86 26.03 5.72 -9.02
CA ILE A 86 25.56 5.79 -10.41
C ILE A 86 25.06 4.42 -10.84
N PHE A 87 25.81 3.35 -10.59
CA PHE A 87 25.39 1.98 -10.90
C PHE A 87 24.08 1.61 -10.20
N TYR A 88 23.95 1.91 -8.90
CA TYR A 88 22.72 1.70 -8.15
C TYR A 88 21.54 2.47 -8.74
N CYS A 89 21.71 3.76 -9.04
CA CYS A 89 20.69 4.60 -9.67
C CYS A 89 20.32 4.11 -11.08
N THR A 90 21.30 3.69 -11.88
CA THR A 90 21.08 3.18 -13.25
C THR A 90 20.39 1.82 -13.22
N VAL A 91 20.77 0.90 -12.33
CA VAL A 91 20.08 -0.39 -12.16
C VAL A 91 18.67 -0.18 -11.61
N GLY A 92 18.49 0.75 -10.67
CA GLY A 92 17.18 1.14 -10.15
C GLY A 92 16.29 1.73 -11.24
N ALA A 93 16.79 2.70 -12.00
CA ALA A 93 16.09 3.28 -13.14
C ALA A 93 15.79 2.24 -14.22
N TRP A 94 16.71 1.32 -14.52
CA TRP A 94 16.51 0.25 -15.47
C TRP A 94 15.42 -0.73 -15.01
N ARG A 95 15.38 -1.11 -13.73
CA ARG A 95 14.30 -1.93 -13.17
C ARG A 95 12.96 -1.21 -13.15
N LEU A 96 12.94 0.08 -12.83
CA LEU A 96 11.72 0.89 -12.89
C LEU A 96 11.20 1.01 -14.32
N ASN A 97 12.09 1.27 -15.28
CA ASN A 97 11.77 1.37 -16.70
C ASN A 97 11.33 0.03 -17.29
N GLY A 98 11.97 -1.07 -16.88
CA GLY A 98 11.60 -2.43 -17.29
C GLY A 98 10.21 -2.87 -16.84
N ARG A 99 9.58 -2.12 -15.90
CA ARG A 99 8.21 -2.34 -15.44
C ARG A 99 7.28 -1.15 -15.67
N GLU A 100 7.71 -0.17 -16.48
CA GLU A 100 6.97 1.09 -16.70
C GLU A 100 5.57 0.84 -17.24
N LYS A 101 5.41 -0.12 -18.16
CA LYS A 101 4.12 -0.45 -18.77
C LYS A 101 3.15 -0.99 -17.73
N GLU A 102 3.61 -1.85 -16.83
CA GLU A 102 2.80 -2.41 -15.76
C GLU A 102 2.44 -1.36 -14.71
N TRP A 103 3.37 -0.44 -14.36
CA TRP A 103 3.07 0.71 -13.49
C TRP A 103 2.02 1.64 -14.10
N LYS A 104 2.13 1.95 -15.40
CA LYS A 104 1.13 2.75 -16.12
C LYS A 104 -0.23 2.06 -16.17
N ALA A 105 -0.26 0.75 -16.40
CA ALA A 105 -1.49 -0.04 -16.41
C ALA A 105 -2.15 -0.07 -15.02
N ALA A 106 -1.36 -0.22 -13.96
CA ALA A 106 -1.84 -0.13 -12.58
C ALA A 106 -2.43 1.26 -12.29
N ALA A 107 -1.73 2.34 -12.64
CA ALA A 107 -2.21 3.70 -12.47
C ALA A 107 -3.49 3.99 -13.27
N ALA A 108 -3.59 3.51 -14.51
CA ALA A 108 -4.79 3.65 -15.32
C ALA A 108 -6.00 2.93 -14.69
N THR A 109 -5.77 1.74 -14.12
CA THR A 109 -6.82 0.98 -13.42
C THR A 109 -7.29 1.70 -12.16
N VAL A 110 -6.37 2.33 -11.41
CA VAL A 110 -6.72 3.19 -10.28
C VAL A 110 -7.61 4.33 -10.70
N GLN A 111 -7.18 5.04 -11.75
CA GLN A 111 -7.90 6.19 -12.26
C GLN A 111 -9.30 5.79 -12.71
N GLN A 112 -9.41 4.71 -13.49
CA GLN A 112 -10.69 4.18 -13.94
C GLN A 112 -11.60 3.84 -12.75
N LEU A 113 -11.08 3.13 -11.74
CA LEU A 113 -11.89 2.73 -10.58
C LEU A 113 -12.40 3.94 -9.78
N VAL A 114 -11.59 5.00 -9.65
CA VAL A 114 -12.01 6.26 -9.01
C VAL A 114 -13.06 6.99 -9.85
N GLU A 115 -12.89 7.05 -11.18
CA GLU A 115 -13.85 7.68 -12.10
C GLU A 115 -15.20 6.95 -12.09
N GLU A 116 -15.19 5.62 -12.16
CA GLU A 116 -16.39 4.77 -12.07
C GLU A 116 -17.06 4.89 -10.69
N THR A 117 -16.27 4.96 -9.61
CA THR A 117 -16.80 5.23 -8.26
C THR A 117 -17.48 6.60 -8.22
N ALA A 118 -16.90 7.63 -8.82
CA ALA A 118 -17.48 8.97 -8.87
C ALA A 118 -18.76 9.05 -9.70
N ALA A 119 -18.92 8.20 -10.72
CA ALA A 119 -20.15 8.11 -11.50
C ALA A 119 -21.32 7.55 -10.70
N VAL A 120 -21.04 6.67 -9.72
CA VAL A 120 -22.05 5.89 -8.99
C VAL A 120 -22.28 6.41 -7.57
N LEU A 121 -21.23 6.91 -6.92
CA LEU A 121 -21.24 7.42 -5.55
C LEU A 121 -20.90 8.92 -5.53
N PRO A 122 -21.88 9.81 -5.29
CA PRO A 122 -21.59 11.22 -5.12
C PRO A 122 -20.61 11.47 -3.95
N ARG A 123 -19.72 12.44 -4.11
CA ARG A 123 -18.60 12.69 -3.18
C ARG A 123 -19.01 13.04 -1.75
N SER A 124 -20.26 13.46 -1.54
CA SER A 124 -20.85 13.83 -0.25
C SER A 124 -21.79 12.77 0.35
N ALA A 125 -21.99 11.63 -0.33
CA ALA A 125 -23.13 10.75 -0.05
C ALA A 125 -22.87 9.60 0.93
N ALA A 126 -21.62 9.37 1.36
CA ALA A 126 -21.30 8.25 2.23
C ALA A 126 -20.26 8.60 3.29
N THR A 127 -20.42 8.01 4.47
CA THR A 127 -19.41 8.00 5.53
C THR A 127 -18.65 6.68 5.55
N HIS A 128 -19.26 5.60 5.06
CA HIS A 128 -18.64 4.30 4.92
C HIS A 128 -18.91 3.66 3.56
N VAL A 129 -17.88 3.05 2.96
CA VAL A 129 -18.01 2.31 1.70
C VAL A 129 -17.28 0.98 1.81
N GLU A 130 -18.00 -0.09 1.48
CA GLU A 130 -17.48 -1.45 1.35
C GLU A 130 -17.31 -1.78 -0.13
N PHE A 131 -16.06 -2.02 -0.56
CA PHE A 131 -15.76 -2.47 -1.92
C PHE A 131 -15.60 -3.99 -1.95
N VAL A 132 -16.28 -4.65 -2.88
CA VAL A 132 -16.16 -6.09 -3.12
C VAL A 132 -15.37 -6.33 -4.40
N ASN A 133 -14.44 -7.28 -4.35
CA ASN A 133 -13.66 -7.73 -5.51
C ASN A 133 -12.75 -6.66 -6.14
N VAL A 134 -12.07 -5.88 -5.30
CA VAL A 134 -11.07 -4.88 -5.76
C VAL A 134 -9.85 -5.59 -6.35
N PRO A 135 -9.37 -5.20 -7.55
CA PRO A 135 -8.15 -5.76 -8.13
C PRO A 135 -6.94 -5.64 -7.19
N HIS A 136 -6.34 -6.76 -6.83
CA HIS A 136 -5.21 -6.91 -5.92
C HIS A 136 -3.89 -6.69 -6.64
N ASP A 137 -3.74 -7.28 -7.83
CA ASP A 137 -2.55 -7.17 -8.66
C ASP A 137 -2.88 -7.18 -10.16
N LEU A 138 -2.04 -6.50 -10.94
CA LEU A 138 -2.04 -6.56 -12.39
C LEU A 138 -0.67 -7.08 -12.84
N ARG A 139 -0.64 -8.33 -13.30
CA ARG A 139 0.59 -8.99 -13.79
C ARG A 139 1.73 -8.94 -12.76
N GLY A 140 1.40 -9.15 -11.47
CA GLY A 140 2.37 -9.10 -10.38
C GLY A 140 2.79 -7.69 -9.94
N ILE A 141 2.13 -6.63 -10.41
CA ILE A 141 2.21 -5.29 -9.81
C ILE A 141 1.00 -5.09 -8.91
N PRO A 142 1.18 -4.81 -7.60
CA PRO A 142 0.05 -4.64 -6.71
C PRO A 142 -0.75 -3.39 -7.11
N VAL A 143 -2.06 -3.53 -7.17
CA VAL A 143 -3.00 -2.44 -7.43
C VAL A 143 -3.70 -2.13 -6.11
N LEU A 144 -3.56 -0.88 -5.66
CA LEU A 144 -4.44 -0.20 -4.69
C LEU A 144 -4.83 -0.86 -3.36
N ASN A 145 -4.15 -1.88 -2.85
CA ASN A 145 -4.52 -2.43 -1.55
C ASN A 145 -4.49 -1.38 -0.41
N ASN A 146 -3.72 -0.29 -0.47
CA ASN A 146 -3.77 0.77 0.56
C ASN A 146 -4.06 2.17 0.01
N GLY A 147 -4.14 2.28 -1.31
CA GLY A 147 -4.24 3.56 -2.00
C GLY A 147 -5.67 3.98 -2.26
N LEU A 148 -6.66 3.07 -2.21
CA LEU A 148 -8.01 3.36 -2.68
C LEU A 148 -8.65 4.52 -1.91
N ARG A 149 -8.60 4.50 -0.57
CA ARG A 149 -9.08 5.63 0.25
C ARG A 149 -8.33 6.92 -0.09
N GLY A 150 -7.01 6.86 -0.24
CA GLY A 150 -6.19 8.03 -0.59
C GLY A 150 -6.51 8.58 -1.98
N ALA A 151 -6.77 7.71 -2.95
CA ALA A 151 -7.14 8.07 -4.32
C ALA A 151 -8.53 8.70 -4.36
N LEU A 152 -9.50 8.15 -3.61
CA LEU A 152 -10.82 8.74 -3.45
C LEU A 152 -10.72 10.11 -2.76
N MET A 153 -9.96 10.24 -1.67
CA MET A 153 -9.73 11.54 -1.02
C MET A 153 -9.09 12.56 -1.97
N ALA A 154 -8.09 12.17 -2.74
CA ALA A 154 -7.46 13.03 -3.74
C ALA A 154 -8.44 13.47 -4.85
N SER A 155 -9.44 12.64 -5.16
CA SER A 155 -10.51 12.99 -6.10
C SER A 155 -11.63 13.85 -5.49
N GLY A 156 -11.55 14.18 -4.20
CA GLY A 156 -12.45 15.11 -3.51
C GLY A 156 -13.52 14.46 -2.63
N TYR A 157 -13.37 13.18 -2.26
CA TYR A 157 -14.20 12.58 -1.22
C TYR A 157 -13.78 13.05 0.18
N SER A 158 -14.71 13.02 1.13
CA SER A 158 -14.48 13.46 2.51
C SER A 158 -13.31 12.71 3.18
N SER A 159 -12.53 13.41 4.00
CA SER A 159 -11.50 12.81 4.87
C SER A 159 -12.08 11.80 5.87
N ASN A 160 -13.36 11.96 6.21
CA ASN A 160 -14.06 11.12 7.16
C ASN A 160 -14.61 9.84 6.52
N LEU A 161 -14.44 9.67 5.20
CA LEU A 161 -14.82 8.45 4.50
C LEU A 161 -13.98 7.27 5.01
N SER A 162 -14.67 6.28 5.56
CA SER A 162 -14.12 4.98 5.92
C SER A 162 -14.29 4.02 4.75
N VAL A 163 -13.21 3.35 4.35
CA VAL A 163 -13.23 2.39 3.24
C VAL A 163 -12.78 1.03 3.75
N THR A 164 -13.65 0.04 3.58
CA THR A 164 -13.30 -1.38 3.72
C THR A 164 -13.30 -1.97 2.31
N TYR A 165 -12.37 -2.86 2.01
CA TYR A 165 -12.37 -3.55 0.73
C TYR A 165 -12.01 -5.02 0.91
N ASN A 166 -12.59 -5.83 0.04
CA ASN A 166 -12.23 -7.22 -0.18
C ASN A 166 -11.59 -7.32 -1.58
N SER A 167 -10.41 -7.94 -1.65
CA SER A 167 -9.62 -8.00 -2.89
C SER A 167 -9.90 -9.29 -3.68
N ASP A 168 -9.69 -9.24 -4.99
CA ASP A 168 -9.82 -10.36 -5.95
C ASP A 168 -8.71 -11.43 -5.84
N LEU A 169 -8.25 -11.73 -4.63
CA LEU A 169 -7.29 -12.79 -4.40
C LEU A 169 -7.83 -14.12 -4.92
N ALA A 170 -6.93 -15.05 -5.27
CA ALA A 170 -7.24 -16.41 -5.67
C ALA A 170 -7.84 -17.23 -4.51
N ASP A 171 -9.00 -16.80 -4.05
CA ASP A 171 -9.80 -17.39 -3.00
C ASP A 171 -10.97 -18.15 -3.64
N PRO A 172 -11.05 -19.46 -3.42
CA PRO A 172 -12.12 -20.29 -3.96
C PRO A 172 -13.54 -19.84 -3.58
N GLN A 173 -13.72 -19.14 -2.46
CA GLN A 173 -15.03 -18.70 -1.96
C GLN A 173 -15.39 -17.26 -2.38
N GLN A 174 -14.46 -16.55 -3.02
CA GLN A 174 -14.67 -15.21 -3.54
C GLN A 174 -15.80 -15.13 -4.59
N PRO A 175 -15.95 -16.09 -5.52
CA PRO A 175 -17.07 -16.10 -6.47
C PRO A 175 -18.44 -16.20 -5.78
N ASP A 176 -18.52 -16.91 -4.64
CA ASP A 176 -19.77 -17.08 -3.90
C ASP A 176 -20.23 -15.75 -3.30
N LEU A 177 -19.32 -15.00 -2.66
CA LEU A 177 -19.59 -13.65 -2.16
C LEU A 177 -20.03 -12.70 -3.30
N ILE A 178 -19.32 -12.70 -4.42
CA ILE A 178 -19.66 -11.86 -5.58
C ILE A 178 -21.06 -12.21 -6.09
N SER A 179 -21.38 -13.49 -6.18
CA SER A 179 -22.69 -13.96 -6.64
C SER A 179 -23.81 -13.55 -5.67
N ALA A 180 -23.57 -13.67 -4.36
CA ALA A 180 -24.53 -13.28 -3.33
C ALA A 180 -24.84 -11.79 -3.36
N VAL A 181 -23.81 -10.93 -3.43
CA VAL A 181 -23.97 -9.47 -3.53
C VAL A 181 -24.66 -9.07 -4.83
N ARG A 182 -24.33 -9.72 -5.95
CA ARG A 182 -24.96 -9.45 -7.26
C ARG A 182 -26.42 -9.85 -7.29
N ALA A 183 -26.83 -10.88 -6.54
CA ALA A 183 -28.22 -11.32 -6.47
C ALA A 183 -29.12 -10.39 -5.65
N CYS A 184 -28.55 -9.48 -4.86
CA CYS A 184 -29.30 -8.53 -4.05
C CYS A 184 -29.93 -7.40 -4.89
N SER A 185 -31.09 -6.91 -4.45
CA SER A 185 -31.79 -5.80 -5.12
C SER A 185 -31.04 -4.49 -4.97
N MET A 186 -30.99 -3.68 -6.05
CA MET A 186 -30.36 -2.35 -6.06
C MET A 186 -31.36 -1.21 -5.75
N THR A 187 -32.58 -1.52 -5.30
CA THR A 187 -33.69 -0.55 -5.14
C THR A 187 -33.88 -0.04 -3.72
N GLU A 188 -32.94 -0.29 -2.80
CA GLU A 188 -33.03 0.23 -1.43
C GLU A 188 -32.56 1.69 -1.33
N PRO A 189 -33.06 2.46 -0.35
CA PRO A 189 -32.60 3.82 -0.12
C PRO A 189 -31.10 3.85 0.18
N GLN A 190 -30.42 4.79 -0.47
CA GLN A 190 -29.00 5.04 -0.25
C GLN A 190 -28.79 5.57 1.17
N ASN A 191 -28.13 4.77 2.01
CA ASN A 191 -27.73 5.14 3.36
C ASN A 191 -26.27 5.63 3.37
N ASP A 192 -25.82 6.14 4.51
CA ASP A 192 -24.42 6.56 4.72
C ASP A 192 -23.41 5.42 4.55
N ASP A 193 -23.87 4.16 4.63
CA ASP A 193 -23.12 2.93 4.38
C ASP A 193 -23.44 2.40 2.98
N ARG A 194 -22.44 2.38 2.11
CA ARG A 194 -22.56 1.99 0.69
C ARG A 194 -21.80 0.71 0.39
N VAL A 195 -22.36 -0.10 -0.50
CA VAL A 195 -21.73 -1.34 -0.96
C VAL A 195 -21.50 -1.25 -2.46
N LEU A 196 -20.23 -1.31 -2.87
CA LEU A 196 -19.81 -1.21 -4.27
C LEU A 196 -19.17 -2.52 -4.72
N LEU A 197 -19.65 -3.07 -5.84
CA LEU A 197 -19.07 -4.26 -6.45
C LEU A 197 -18.17 -3.85 -7.62
N VAL A 198 -16.95 -4.38 -7.65
CA VAL A 198 -16.00 -4.14 -8.73
C VAL A 198 -15.92 -5.38 -9.63
N THR A 199 -16.25 -5.23 -10.91
CA THR A 199 -16.11 -6.30 -11.90
C THR A 199 -15.39 -5.76 -13.12
N ASN A 200 -14.20 -6.30 -13.44
CA ASN A 200 -13.37 -5.83 -14.57
C ASN A 200 -13.13 -4.30 -14.55
N ALA A 201 -12.82 -3.75 -13.37
CA ALA A 201 -12.65 -2.31 -13.12
C ALA A 201 -13.90 -1.42 -13.30
N VAL A 202 -15.08 -2.01 -13.57
CA VAL A 202 -16.37 -1.32 -13.52
C VAL A 202 -16.91 -1.38 -12.09
N VAL A 203 -17.43 -0.26 -11.59
CA VAL A 203 -17.99 -0.15 -10.24
C VAL A 203 -19.51 -0.05 -10.34
N THR A 204 -20.23 -0.88 -9.58
CA THR A 204 -21.70 -0.83 -9.50
C THR A 204 -22.17 -0.70 -8.06
N ASP A 205 -23.26 0.04 -7.84
CA ASP A 205 -23.87 0.19 -6.52
C ASP A 205 -24.80 -0.99 -6.22
N HIS A 206 -24.47 -1.75 -5.18
CA HIS A 206 -25.30 -2.84 -4.66
C HIS A 206 -25.78 -2.57 -3.23
N THR A 207 -25.84 -1.28 -2.82
CA THR A 207 -26.27 -0.86 -1.50
C THR A 207 -27.66 -1.43 -1.20
N SER A 208 -27.68 -2.40 -0.29
CA SER A 208 -28.88 -3.04 0.22
C SER A 208 -28.58 -3.75 1.53
N ARG A 209 -29.61 -4.05 2.32
CA ARG A 209 -29.48 -4.90 3.51
C ARG A 209 -29.02 -6.30 3.14
N CYS A 210 -29.54 -6.87 2.07
CA CYS A 210 -29.11 -8.17 1.55
C CYS A 210 -27.60 -8.23 1.29
N ALA A 211 -27.04 -7.21 0.63
CA ALA A 211 -25.61 -7.19 0.32
C ALA A 211 -24.77 -7.04 1.59
N ARG A 212 -25.19 -6.18 2.53
CA ARG A 212 -24.53 -6.01 3.82
C ARG A 212 -24.57 -7.28 4.67
N ASP A 213 -25.68 -8.02 4.68
CA ASP A 213 -25.80 -9.27 5.41
C ASP A 213 -24.88 -10.35 4.80
N ALA A 214 -24.78 -10.42 3.47
CA ALA A 214 -23.85 -11.30 2.78
C ALA A 214 -22.38 -10.95 3.11
N ILE A 215 -22.03 -9.67 3.12
CA ILE A 215 -20.70 -9.19 3.49
C ILE A 215 -20.42 -9.49 4.97
N ALA A 216 -21.35 -9.22 5.87
CA ALA A 216 -21.18 -9.45 7.29
C ALA A 216 -20.96 -10.94 7.62
N GLU A 217 -21.71 -11.82 6.96
CA GLU A 217 -21.52 -13.27 7.09
C GLU A 217 -20.16 -13.70 6.54
N ASP A 218 -19.75 -13.13 5.41
CA ASP A 218 -18.44 -13.41 4.83
C ASP A 218 -17.28 -12.90 5.69
N VAL A 219 -17.40 -11.70 6.25
CA VAL A 219 -16.46 -11.15 7.24
C VAL A 219 -16.37 -12.06 8.47
N ARG A 220 -17.49 -12.64 8.91
CA ARG A 220 -17.53 -13.57 10.05
C ARG A 220 -16.80 -14.88 9.75
N LEU A 221 -16.99 -15.43 8.55
CA LEU A 221 -16.43 -16.72 8.13
C LEU A 221 -14.96 -16.59 7.67
N ARG A 222 -14.65 -15.52 6.94
CA ARG A 222 -13.36 -15.24 6.29
C ARG A 222 -12.86 -13.84 6.63
N PRO A 223 -12.62 -13.50 7.92
CA PRO A 223 -12.14 -12.18 8.30
C PRO A 223 -10.79 -11.82 7.63
N TRP A 224 -9.97 -12.81 7.29
CA TRP A 224 -8.70 -12.62 6.59
C TRP A 224 -8.84 -12.12 5.13
N ALA A 225 -10.02 -12.26 4.53
CA ALA A 225 -10.31 -11.81 3.16
C ALA A 225 -10.55 -10.29 3.11
N TRP A 226 -10.98 -9.73 4.24
CA TRP A 226 -11.33 -8.32 4.44
C TRP A 226 -10.27 -7.57 5.25
N PHE A 227 -9.63 -8.27 6.19
CA PHE A 227 -8.61 -7.75 7.10
C PHE A 227 -7.35 -8.61 7.00
N LYS A 228 -6.19 -8.05 7.32
CA LYS A 228 -4.95 -8.84 7.41
C LYS A 228 -5.07 -9.85 8.57
N ASP A 229 -4.84 -11.13 8.28
CA ASP A 229 -4.81 -12.18 9.31
C ASP A 229 -3.72 -11.85 10.34
N PRO A 230 -4.04 -11.69 11.64
CA PRO A 230 -3.03 -11.38 12.67
C PRO A 230 -1.98 -12.49 12.86
N ARG A 231 -2.13 -13.66 12.25
CA ARG A 231 -1.20 -14.80 12.37
C ARG A 231 -0.21 -14.92 11.21
N ASN A 232 -0.33 -14.11 10.15
CA ASN A 232 0.55 -14.06 8.97
C ASN A 232 1.15 -12.66 8.75
#